data_AF-A0A2P2DVX0-F1
#
_entry.id   AF-A0A2P2DVX0-F1
#
_cell.length_a   1.000
_cell.length_b   1.000
_cell.length_c   1.000
_cell.angle_alpha   90.00
_cell.angle_beta   90.00
_cell.angle_gamma   90.00
#
_symmetry.space_group_name_H-M   'P 1'
#
loop_
_entity.id
_entity.type
_entity.pdbx_description
1 polymer ?
#
loop_
_entity_poly.entity_id
_entity_poly.type
_entity_poly.pdbx_seq_one_letter_code
_entity_poly.pdbx_strand_id
1 'polypeptide(L)'
;MIRSRVFGAISAIAILVLLFVYFAFDFSSPEDRAHRLWEEGHYAKLLSLFPDENRIENDATLSLLSLSIAHLELALNETKTEEQTRLEIQKLPQLEIQKWETKRGEYQHILDPYLPLLKPQTPIYRRTLVGKFSLFKKPIPKEKVSYFLLQLLLEDPRGIEADYSKALAILLKQSRDPIGEWELEFLEQNLAYLSSHPNSLFYQNRKQITGKNVNLRSGPGKENPEVGKISNPDIAYCFERDEHEEIVNGKPGVFLLCYYPSLQTTAWIYSGFLESSASKQAEELLEKRFAHKNEDTHIDFVNWQGNEPPSGFMGKYLRRKRVVEEGDIGFPIYSSKEEICRSFSSQSNEISFVYQNALSEEKIPFLQLNLKTENARQPAFTIAADEESIWVNGSRAHIGKSSGKQTFTLRIQGLRENAMEASLSQRRTVLLPSLLSKELDKTNLLKANTQWEICLPSGGKEGSESIHLFQISIGIH
;
A
#
# COMPACT_ATOMS: atom_id res chain seq x y z
N MET A 1 -27.33 64.25 -30.45
CA MET A 1 -25.90 63.86 -30.49
C MET A 1 -25.32 63.50 -29.11
N ILE A 2 -25.63 64.24 -28.03
CA ILE A 2 -25.09 63.99 -26.67
C ILE A 2 -25.53 62.63 -26.08
N ARG A 3 -26.81 62.25 -26.21
CA ARG A 3 -27.31 60.96 -25.68
C ARG A 3 -26.61 59.73 -26.30
N SER A 4 -26.34 59.74 -27.61
CA SER A 4 -25.63 58.64 -28.30
C SER A 4 -24.17 58.50 -27.86
N ARG A 5 -23.48 59.61 -27.54
CA ARG A 5 -22.11 59.59 -27.00
C ARG A 5 -22.04 59.07 -25.56
N VAL A 6 -23.05 59.38 -24.75
CA VAL A 6 -23.16 58.86 -23.37
C VAL A 6 -23.45 57.36 -23.37
N PHE A 7 -24.37 56.88 -24.22
CA PHE A 7 -24.62 55.44 -24.38
C PHE A 7 -23.38 54.69 -24.92
N GLY A 8 -22.65 55.28 -25.88
CA GLY A 8 -21.39 54.70 -26.36
C GLY A 8 -20.31 54.60 -25.28
N ALA A 9 -20.17 55.63 -24.44
CA ALA A 9 -19.21 55.62 -23.32
C ALA A 9 -19.58 54.59 -22.23
N ILE A 10 -20.87 54.47 -21.89
CA ILE A 10 -21.35 53.47 -20.93
C ILE A 10 -21.13 52.05 -21.45
N SER A 11 -21.45 51.78 -22.73
CA SER A 11 -21.19 50.48 -23.33
C SER A 11 -19.70 50.14 -23.39
N ALA A 12 -18.84 51.11 -23.70
CA ALA A 12 -17.39 50.91 -23.70
C ALA A 12 -16.85 50.58 -22.29
N ILE A 13 -17.35 51.26 -21.26
CA ILE A 13 -16.99 50.96 -19.86
C ILE A 13 -17.50 49.58 -19.45
N ALA A 14 -18.73 49.21 -19.80
CA ALA A 14 -19.28 47.90 -19.51
C ALA A 14 -18.48 46.77 -20.19
N ILE A 15 -18.06 46.96 -21.44
CA ILE A 15 -17.19 46.01 -22.16
C ILE A 15 -15.81 45.93 -21.50
N LEU A 16 -15.23 47.06 -21.07
CA LEU A 16 -13.95 47.07 -20.35
C LEU A 16 -14.04 46.32 -19.01
N VAL A 17 -15.13 46.48 -18.26
CA VAL A 17 -15.37 45.74 -17.02
C VAL A 17 -15.55 44.25 -17.30
N LEU A 18 -16.32 43.88 -18.32
CA LEU A 18 -16.49 42.47 -18.72
C LEU A 18 -15.18 41.84 -19.17
N LEU A 19 -14.37 42.54 -19.96
CA LEU A 19 -13.04 42.08 -20.36
C LEU A 19 -12.12 41.95 -19.14
N PHE A 20 -12.13 42.93 -18.23
CA PHE A 20 -11.35 42.85 -17.01
C PHE A 20 -11.75 41.65 -16.14
N VAL A 21 -13.05 41.40 -15.95
CA VAL A 21 -13.55 40.21 -15.25
C VAL A 21 -13.14 38.93 -15.98
N TYR A 22 -13.26 38.89 -17.31
CA TYR A 22 -12.89 37.73 -18.13
C TYR A 22 -11.38 37.41 -18.06
N PHE A 23 -10.52 38.44 -18.00
CA PHE A 23 -9.08 38.26 -17.84
C PHE A 23 -8.66 38.02 -16.38
N ALA A 24 -9.44 38.48 -15.39
CA ALA A 24 -9.16 38.29 -13.97
C ALA A 24 -9.67 36.95 -13.42
N PHE A 25 -10.71 36.37 -14.02
CA PHE A 25 -11.24 35.06 -13.64
C PHE A 25 -10.60 33.95 -14.47
N ASP A 26 -9.93 33.03 -13.78
CA ASP A 26 -9.45 31.80 -14.39
C ASP A 26 -10.59 30.78 -14.50
N PHE A 27 -11.11 30.61 -15.72
CA PHE A 27 -12.17 29.65 -16.06
C PHE A 27 -11.69 28.20 -16.20
N SER A 28 -10.39 27.93 -16.00
CA SER A 28 -9.88 26.55 -16.02
C SER A 28 -10.49 25.72 -14.89
N SER A 29 -10.55 24.40 -15.13
CA SER A 29 -11.12 23.49 -14.14
C SER A 29 -10.28 23.50 -12.85
N PRO A 30 -10.86 23.13 -11.69
CA PRO A 30 -10.09 22.97 -10.45
C PRO A 30 -8.84 22.09 -10.62
N GLU A 31 -8.91 21.06 -11.46
CA GLU A 31 -7.82 20.12 -11.75
C GLU A 31 -6.70 20.79 -12.56
N ASP A 32 -7.03 21.56 -13.60
CA ASP A 32 -6.05 22.31 -14.38
C ASP A 32 -5.31 23.34 -13.52
N ARG A 33 -6.05 24.00 -12.61
CA ARG A 33 -5.45 24.91 -11.63
C ARG A 33 -4.58 24.17 -10.63
N ALA A 34 -4.97 22.98 -10.20
CA ALA A 34 -4.15 22.16 -9.31
C ALA A 34 -2.81 21.79 -9.96
N HIS A 35 -2.83 21.34 -11.21
CA HIS A 35 -1.62 21.05 -11.97
C HIS A 35 -0.71 22.27 -12.11
N ARG A 36 -1.26 23.44 -12.43
CA ARG A 36 -0.46 24.68 -12.54
C ARG A 36 0.17 25.08 -11.20
N LEU A 37 -0.61 25.07 -10.13
CA LEU A 37 -0.11 25.42 -8.79
C LEU A 37 0.95 24.42 -8.30
N TRP A 38 0.83 23.16 -8.69
CA TRP A 38 1.84 22.14 -8.41
C TRP A 38 3.17 22.47 -9.11
N GLU A 39 3.14 22.79 -10.41
CA GLU A 39 4.32 23.19 -11.18
C GLU A 39 4.98 24.47 -10.64
N GLU A 40 4.17 25.41 -10.15
CA GLU A 40 4.63 26.65 -9.52
C GLU A 40 5.13 26.48 -8.07
N GLY A 41 4.97 25.29 -7.47
CA GLY A 41 5.36 25.02 -6.08
C GLY A 41 4.45 25.66 -5.03
N HIS A 42 3.22 26.05 -5.41
CA HIS A 42 2.23 26.68 -4.53
C HIS A 42 1.34 25.65 -3.81
N TYR A 43 1.96 24.77 -3.03
CA TYR A 43 1.32 23.59 -2.41
C TYR A 43 0.15 23.93 -1.47
N ALA A 44 0.31 24.91 -0.57
CA ALA A 44 -0.77 25.30 0.35
C ALA A 44 -1.98 25.88 -0.41
N LYS A 45 -1.72 26.65 -1.47
CA LYS A 45 -2.77 27.21 -2.33
C LYS A 45 -3.48 26.11 -3.13
N LEU A 46 -2.74 25.10 -3.60
CA LEU A 46 -3.30 23.92 -4.25
C LEU A 46 -4.29 23.21 -3.32
N LEU A 47 -3.89 22.94 -2.07
CA LEU A 47 -4.75 22.30 -1.07
C LEU A 47 -6.00 23.13 -0.74
N SER A 48 -5.90 24.47 -0.77
CA SER A 48 -7.04 25.35 -0.54
C SER A 48 -8.13 25.28 -1.64
N LEU A 49 -7.82 24.75 -2.83
CA LEU A 49 -8.81 24.52 -3.87
C LEU A 49 -9.80 23.39 -3.52
N PHE A 50 -9.40 22.46 -2.63
CA PHE A 50 -10.16 21.27 -2.29
C PHE A 50 -10.33 21.12 -0.76
N PRO A 51 -11.20 21.94 -0.14
CA PRO A 51 -11.42 21.91 1.31
C PRO A 51 -12.26 20.72 1.80
N ASP A 52 -12.90 19.97 0.90
CA ASP A 52 -13.75 18.80 1.21
C ASP A 52 -13.30 17.61 0.35
N GLU A 53 -12.84 16.56 1.02
CA GLU A 53 -12.27 15.34 0.41
C GLU A 53 -13.29 14.59 -0.45
N ASN A 54 -14.58 14.65 -0.10
CA ASN A 54 -15.65 13.92 -0.79
C ASN A 54 -15.93 14.43 -2.21
N ARG A 55 -15.31 15.54 -2.61
CA ARG A 55 -15.49 16.16 -3.93
C ARG A 55 -14.43 15.74 -4.95
N ILE A 56 -13.45 14.92 -4.55
CA ILE A 56 -12.28 14.62 -5.36
C ILE A 56 -12.46 13.24 -5.98
N GLU A 57 -12.87 13.21 -7.25
CA GLU A 57 -13.13 11.95 -7.97
C GLU A 57 -11.91 11.45 -8.78
N ASN A 58 -10.83 12.24 -8.84
CA ASN A 58 -9.68 11.98 -9.70
C ASN A 58 -8.42 11.59 -8.93
N ASP A 59 -7.90 10.38 -9.19
CA ASP A 59 -6.65 9.85 -8.62
C ASP A 59 -5.44 10.76 -8.90
N ALA A 60 -5.37 11.41 -10.07
CA ALA A 60 -4.27 12.31 -10.38
C ALA A 60 -4.28 13.53 -9.43
N THR A 61 -5.45 14.08 -9.15
CA THR A 61 -5.63 15.20 -8.22
C THR A 61 -5.33 14.78 -6.78
N LEU A 62 -5.81 13.60 -6.34
CA LEU A 62 -5.48 13.03 -5.02
C LEU A 62 -3.96 12.87 -4.85
N SER A 63 -3.27 12.37 -5.87
CA SER A 63 -1.81 12.26 -5.87
C SER A 63 -1.11 13.60 -5.70
N LEU A 64 -1.53 14.63 -6.44
CA LEU A 64 -0.95 15.98 -6.31
C LEU A 64 -1.18 16.56 -4.90
N LEU A 65 -2.36 16.35 -4.32
CA LEU A 65 -2.68 16.81 -2.97
C LEU A 65 -1.82 16.10 -1.91
N SER A 66 -1.70 14.77 -1.99
CA SER A 66 -0.84 13.98 -1.09
C SER A 66 0.64 14.39 -1.21
N LEU A 67 1.15 14.58 -2.44
CA LEU A 67 2.51 15.06 -2.64
C LEU A 67 2.70 16.50 -2.16
N SER A 68 1.70 17.36 -2.31
CA SER A 68 1.72 18.74 -1.79
C SER A 68 1.87 18.74 -0.27
N ILE A 69 1.18 17.84 0.44
CA ILE A 69 1.38 17.64 1.88
C ILE A 69 2.83 17.22 2.17
N ALA A 70 3.40 16.29 1.40
CA ALA A 70 4.78 15.86 1.61
C ALA A 70 5.80 17.00 1.42
N HIS A 71 5.57 17.90 0.46
CA HIS A 71 6.40 19.09 0.27
C HIS A 71 6.23 20.13 1.38
N LEU A 72 5.01 20.34 1.86
CA LEU A 72 4.76 21.19 3.02
C LEU A 72 5.38 20.60 4.29
N GLU A 73 5.33 19.28 4.48
CA GLU A 73 5.98 18.60 5.60
C GLU A 73 7.50 18.78 5.56
N LEU A 74 8.10 18.65 4.38
CA LEU A 74 9.52 18.95 4.17
C LEU A 74 9.85 20.39 4.58
N ALA A 75 9.09 21.37 4.07
CA ALA A 75 9.30 22.79 4.35
C ALA A 75 9.06 23.14 5.83
N LEU A 76 8.09 22.49 6.49
CA LEU A 76 7.81 22.64 7.91
C LEU A 76 8.95 22.12 8.78
N ASN A 77 9.69 21.13 8.28
CA ASN A 77 10.86 20.58 8.94
C ASN A 77 12.18 21.23 8.48
N GLU A 78 12.16 22.31 7.71
CA GLU A 78 13.35 23.09 7.34
C GLU A 78 13.40 24.41 8.12
N THR A 79 14.51 24.71 8.79
CA THR A 79 14.66 25.88 9.67
C THR A 79 14.39 27.22 8.99
N LYS A 80 14.60 27.32 7.67
CA LYS A 80 14.41 28.56 6.91
C LYS A 80 12.93 28.84 6.59
N THR A 81 12.11 27.80 6.50
CA THR A 81 10.74 27.86 5.97
C THR A 81 9.68 27.44 6.99
N GLU A 82 10.08 26.93 8.15
CA GLU A 82 9.20 26.40 9.20
C GLU A 82 8.06 27.35 9.56
N GLU A 83 8.37 28.57 10.00
CA GLU A 83 7.37 29.53 10.49
C GLU A 83 6.36 29.93 9.40
N GLN A 84 6.85 30.23 8.19
CA GLN A 84 5.97 30.59 7.08
C GLN A 84 5.06 29.41 6.71
N THR A 85 5.61 28.21 6.61
CA THR A 85 4.84 27.00 6.26
C THR A 85 3.81 26.68 7.34
N ARG A 86 4.16 26.85 8.61
CA ARG A 86 3.24 26.67 9.74
C ARG A 86 2.04 27.62 9.65
N LEU A 87 2.27 28.90 9.32
CA LEU A 87 1.20 29.88 9.11
C LEU A 87 0.30 29.56 7.91
N GLU A 88 0.85 28.95 6.86
CA GLU A 88 0.08 28.50 5.70
C GLU A 88 -0.79 27.29 6.04
N ILE A 89 -0.25 26.31 6.76
CA ILE A 89 -0.99 25.11 7.19
C ILE A 89 -2.12 25.47 8.16
N GLN A 90 -1.93 26.44 9.05
CA GLN A 90 -3.00 26.90 9.96
C GLN A 90 -4.26 27.42 9.24
N LYS A 91 -4.15 27.80 7.97
CA LYS A 91 -5.28 28.24 7.14
C LYS A 91 -6.01 27.08 6.47
N LEU A 92 -5.50 25.85 6.60
CA LEU A 92 -6.01 24.63 5.98
C LEU A 92 -6.59 23.73 7.07
N PRO A 93 -7.89 23.86 7.41
CA PRO A 93 -8.50 23.14 8.53
C PRO A 93 -8.53 21.62 8.36
N GLN A 94 -8.39 21.12 7.13
CA GLN A 94 -8.34 19.70 6.84
C GLN A 94 -6.99 19.03 7.18
N LEU A 95 -5.96 19.81 7.51
CA LEU A 95 -4.64 19.28 7.84
C LEU A 95 -4.40 19.24 9.35
N GLU A 96 -3.97 18.08 9.83
CA GLU A 96 -3.55 17.90 11.21
C GLU A 96 -2.03 17.70 11.30
N ILE A 97 -1.37 18.45 12.20
CA ILE A 97 0.05 18.29 12.48
C ILE A 97 0.23 17.45 13.75
N GLN A 98 0.95 16.35 13.63
CA GLN A 98 1.42 15.52 14.72
C GLN A 98 2.90 15.77 15.00
N LYS A 99 3.28 15.76 16.28
CA LYS A 99 4.67 15.82 16.68
C LYS A 99 5.22 14.42 16.92
N TRP A 100 6.35 14.12 16.30
CA TRP A 100 7.07 12.87 16.48
C TRP A 100 8.39 13.13 17.20
N GLU A 101 8.62 12.41 18.29
CA GLU A 101 9.90 12.47 19.01
C GLU A 101 10.96 11.64 18.29
N THR A 102 12.13 12.22 18.07
CA THR A 102 13.25 11.55 17.40
C THR A 102 14.53 11.74 18.20
N LYS A 103 15.55 10.91 17.91
CA LYS A 103 16.88 11.05 18.55
C LYS A 103 17.54 12.42 18.31
N ARG A 104 17.07 13.20 17.32
CA ARG A 104 17.61 14.52 16.95
C ARG A 104 16.63 15.67 17.22
N GLY A 105 15.58 15.43 18.00
CA GLY A 105 14.55 16.43 18.34
C GLY A 105 13.17 16.09 17.77
N GLU A 106 12.29 17.08 17.75
CA GLU A 106 10.93 16.91 17.22
C GLU A 106 10.90 16.93 15.68
N TYR A 107 10.13 16.03 15.09
CA TYR A 107 9.73 16.03 13.68
C TYR A 107 8.25 16.39 13.58
N GLN A 108 7.90 17.34 12.71
CA GLN A 108 6.52 17.75 12.49
C GLN A 108 5.95 16.91 11.34
N HIS A 109 5.03 15.99 11.64
CA HIS A 109 4.36 15.17 10.63
C HIS A 109 3.00 15.76 10.29
N ILE A 110 2.65 15.83 9.00
CA ILE A 110 1.31 16.22 8.56
C ILE A 110 0.55 14.95 8.19
N LEU A 111 -0.59 14.71 8.87
CA LEU A 111 -1.47 13.61 8.51
C LEU A 111 -2.00 13.83 7.09
N ASP A 112 -1.88 12.79 6.27
CA ASP A 112 -2.25 12.83 4.87
C ASP A 112 -3.62 12.17 4.66
N PRO A 113 -4.69 12.96 4.49
CA PRO A 113 -6.02 12.40 4.28
C PRO A 113 -6.22 11.88 2.85
N TYR A 114 -5.36 12.25 1.89
CA TYR A 114 -5.57 11.96 0.47
C TYR A 114 -4.91 10.64 0.05
N LEU A 115 -3.76 10.29 0.63
CA LEU A 115 -3.08 9.03 0.32
C LEU A 115 -3.96 7.78 0.57
N PRO A 116 -4.75 7.68 1.66
CA PRO A 116 -5.66 6.56 1.88
C PRO A 116 -6.80 6.44 0.86
N LEU A 117 -7.17 7.53 0.18
CA LEU A 117 -8.21 7.55 -0.84
C LEU A 117 -7.73 7.01 -2.19
N LEU A 118 -6.41 7.02 -2.42
CA LEU A 118 -5.83 6.43 -3.61
C LEU A 118 -5.88 4.90 -3.54
N LYS A 119 -6.38 4.28 -4.61
CA LYS A 119 -6.42 2.82 -4.71
C LYS A 119 -4.99 2.25 -4.61
N PRO A 120 -4.69 1.40 -3.60
CA PRO A 120 -3.36 0.81 -3.44
C PRO A 120 -2.92 0.05 -4.69
N GLN A 121 -1.60 -0.04 -4.89
CA GLN A 121 -0.97 -0.81 -5.98
C GLN A 121 -1.28 -0.32 -7.40
N THR A 122 -1.95 0.84 -7.54
CA THR A 122 -2.06 1.51 -8.84
C THR A 122 -0.76 2.24 -9.18
N PRO A 123 -0.45 2.47 -10.47
CA PRO A 123 0.73 3.25 -10.86
C PRO A 123 0.78 4.65 -10.24
N ILE A 124 -0.39 5.28 -10.03
CA ILE A 124 -0.51 6.60 -9.40
C ILE A 124 -0.16 6.48 -7.91
N TYR A 125 -0.85 5.63 -7.15
CA TYR A 125 -0.56 5.39 -5.73
C TYR A 125 0.91 5.12 -5.47
N ARG A 126 1.50 4.23 -6.29
CA ARG A 126 2.90 3.87 -6.20
C ARG A 126 3.83 5.08 -6.39
N ARG A 127 3.59 5.90 -7.41
CA ARG A 127 4.37 7.12 -7.67
C ARG A 127 4.21 8.14 -6.54
N THR A 128 3.00 8.32 -6.01
CA THR A 128 2.71 9.20 -4.88
C THR A 128 3.50 8.76 -3.64
N LEU A 129 3.46 7.47 -3.33
CA LEU A 129 4.14 6.87 -2.17
C LEU A 129 5.66 7.02 -2.26
N VAL A 130 6.24 6.67 -3.41
CA VAL A 130 7.67 6.83 -3.67
C VAL A 130 8.10 8.30 -3.60
N GLY A 131 7.30 9.20 -4.19
CA GLY A 131 7.55 10.64 -4.13
C GLY A 131 7.56 11.16 -2.69
N LYS A 132 6.57 10.77 -1.88
CA LYS A 132 6.49 11.16 -0.46
C LYS A 132 7.71 10.68 0.33
N PHE A 133 8.08 9.41 0.21
CA PHE A 133 9.21 8.86 0.97
C PHE A 133 10.56 9.43 0.52
N SER A 134 10.65 9.85 -0.74
CA SER A 134 11.84 10.53 -1.26
C SER A 134 12.10 11.91 -0.68
N LEU A 135 11.13 12.48 0.06
CA LEU A 135 11.24 13.81 0.67
C LEU A 135 11.68 13.78 2.14
N PHE A 136 11.79 12.61 2.77
CA PHE A 136 12.31 12.54 4.14
C PHE A 136 13.80 12.92 4.19
N LYS A 137 14.10 14.09 4.78
CA LYS A 137 15.48 14.57 4.99
C LYS A 137 15.96 14.45 6.44
N LYS A 138 15.05 14.59 7.40
CA LYS A 138 15.35 14.47 8.83
C LYS A 138 15.02 13.06 9.33
N PRO A 139 15.68 12.57 10.39
CA PRO A 139 15.31 11.31 11.01
C PRO A 139 13.84 11.35 11.48
N ILE A 140 13.11 10.28 11.21
CA ILE A 140 11.77 10.03 11.78
C ILE A 140 11.85 8.85 12.79
N PRO A 141 10.81 8.61 13.60
CA PRO A 141 10.82 7.50 14.56
C PRO A 141 11.02 6.14 13.88
N LYS A 142 11.72 5.23 14.55
CA LYS A 142 12.14 3.94 13.99
C LYS A 142 10.97 3.07 13.53
N GLU A 143 9.87 3.10 14.27
CA GLU A 143 8.65 2.36 13.99
C GLU A 143 7.93 2.91 12.75
N LYS A 144 8.08 4.22 12.48
CA LYS A 144 7.56 4.87 11.27
C LYS A 144 8.41 4.51 10.05
N VAL A 145 9.74 4.48 10.20
CA VAL A 145 10.65 4.01 9.13
C VAL A 145 10.30 2.57 8.74
N SER A 146 10.16 1.66 9.72
CA SER A 146 9.76 0.28 9.45
C SER A 146 8.40 0.21 8.77
N TYR A 147 7.40 0.95 9.26
CA TYR A 147 6.07 1.00 8.64
C TYR A 147 6.09 1.44 7.17
N PHE A 148 6.85 2.50 6.86
CA PHE A 148 6.99 3.03 5.49
C PHE A 148 7.82 2.11 4.59
N LEU A 149 8.87 1.49 5.12
CA LEU A 149 9.62 0.47 4.40
C LEU A 149 8.70 -0.69 3.99
N LEU A 150 7.89 -1.21 4.92
CA LEU A 150 6.92 -2.25 4.61
C LEU A 150 5.86 -1.82 3.60
N GLN A 151 5.45 -0.55 3.59
CA GLN A 151 4.59 -0.03 2.53
C GLN A 151 5.29 -0.04 1.17
N LEU A 152 6.53 0.43 1.10
CA LEU A 152 7.30 0.51 -0.14
C LEU A 152 7.59 -0.89 -0.73
N LEU A 153 7.91 -1.88 0.11
CA LEU A 153 8.25 -3.24 -0.32
C LEU A 153 7.13 -3.97 -1.07
N LEU A 154 5.88 -3.59 -0.81
CA LEU A 154 4.69 -4.17 -1.44
C LEU A 154 4.41 -3.60 -2.84
N GLU A 155 5.08 -2.50 -3.18
CA GLU A 155 4.93 -1.82 -4.47
C GLU A 155 5.96 -2.33 -5.48
N ASP A 156 5.53 -2.46 -6.73
CA ASP A 156 6.37 -2.96 -7.82
C ASP A 156 7.38 -1.88 -8.26
N PRO A 157 8.71 -2.08 -8.15
CA PRO A 157 9.69 -1.07 -8.55
C PRO A 157 9.77 -0.84 -10.07
N ARG A 158 9.20 -1.75 -10.90
CA ARG A 158 9.32 -1.69 -12.37
C ARG A 158 8.72 -0.42 -12.97
N GLY A 159 9.49 0.22 -13.84
CA GLY A 159 9.15 1.46 -14.55
C GLY A 159 9.31 2.75 -13.73
N ILE A 160 9.80 2.65 -12.49
CA ILE A 160 10.12 3.79 -11.61
C ILE A 160 11.37 3.52 -10.76
N GLU A 161 12.32 2.75 -11.28
CA GLU A 161 13.46 2.19 -10.54
C GLU A 161 14.32 3.29 -9.91
N ALA A 162 14.50 4.42 -10.60
CA ALA A 162 15.26 5.56 -10.11
C ALA A 162 14.64 6.14 -8.83
N ASP A 163 13.38 6.54 -8.88
CA ASP A 163 12.67 7.14 -7.75
C ASP A 163 12.48 6.13 -6.63
N TYR A 164 12.13 4.88 -6.96
CA TYR A 164 11.97 3.80 -5.99
C TYR A 164 13.27 3.53 -5.24
N SER A 165 14.40 3.42 -5.95
CA SER A 165 15.70 3.20 -5.31
C SER A 165 16.11 4.36 -4.39
N LYS A 166 15.75 5.60 -4.75
CA LYS A 166 15.98 6.79 -3.91
C LYS A 166 15.15 6.76 -2.63
N ALA A 167 13.85 6.49 -2.74
CA ALA A 167 12.97 6.32 -1.58
C ALA A 167 13.47 5.20 -0.66
N LEU A 168 13.82 4.04 -1.25
CA LEU A 168 14.34 2.90 -0.51
C LEU A 168 15.65 3.24 0.21
N ALA A 169 16.60 3.88 -0.47
CA ALA A 169 17.85 4.32 0.14
C ALA A 169 17.61 5.28 1.30
N ILE A 170 16.70 6.25 1.17
CA ILE A 170 16.35 7.19 2.25
C ILE A 170 15.81 6.45 3.48
N LEU A 171 14.93 5.47 3.31
CA LEU A 171 14.40 4.67 4.42
C LEU A 171 15.50 3.77 5.02
N LEU A 172 16.34 3.14 4.19
CA LEU A 172 17.44 2.29 4.65
C LEU A 172 18.54 3.06 5.39
N LYS A 173 18.75 4.36 5.11
CA LYS A 173 19.71 5.20 5.87
C LYS A 173 19.26 5.44 7.32
N GLN A 174 17.96 5.32 7.59
CA GLN A 174 17.41 5.65 8.90
C GLN A 174 17.40 4.44 9.84
N SER A 175 17.39 4.74 11.15
CA SER A 175 17.20 3.72 12.18
C SER A 175 15.80 3.13 12.05
N ARG A 176 15.67 1.81 12.12
CA ARG A 176 14.42 1.08 11.97
C ARG A 176 14.34 -0.08 12.94
N ASP A 177 13.13 -0.50 13.27
CA ASP A 177 12.93 -1.80 13.92
C ASP A 177 13.16 -2.93 12.91
N PRO A 178 13.71 -4.08 13.34
CA PRO A 178 13.85 -5.26 12.49
C PRO A 178 12.50 -5.66 11.88
N ILE A 179 12.52 -6.07 10.63
CA ILE A 179 11.38 -6.64 9.90
C ILE A 179 11.43 -8.17 9.95
N GLY A 180 10.29 -8.82 9.72
CA GLY A 180 10.19 -10.28 9.73
C GLY A 180 10.95 -10.92 8.57
N GLU A 181 11.12 -12.24 8.65
CA GLU A 181 11.88 -13.01 7.65
C GLU A 181 11.29 -12.87 6.24
N TRP A 182 9.96 -12.86 6.14
CA TRP A 182 9.25 -12.69 4.87
C TRP A 182 9.47 -11.31 4.26
N GLU A 183 9.35 -10.27 5.06
CA GLU A 183 9.56 -8.89 4.61
C GLU A 183 11.04 -8.64 4.26
N LEU A 184 11.95 -9.30 4.97
CA LEU A 184 13.37 -9.30 4.64
C LEU A 184 13.64 -9.95 3.28
N GLU A 185 13.01 -11.08 2.98
CA GLU A 185 13.09 -11.70 1.66
C GLU A 185 12.58 -10.75 0.56
N PHE A 186 11.46 -10.06 0.80
CA PHE A 186 10.94 -9.08 -0.16
C PHE A 186 11.89 -7.91 -0.38
N LEU A 187 12.53 -7.42 0.67
CA LEU A 187 13.56 -6.39 0.60
C LEU A 187 14.77 -6.86 -0.20
N GLU A 188 15.25 -8.07 0.05
CA GLU A 188 16.37 -8.64 -0.71
C GLU A 188 16.05 -8.82 -2.19
N GLN A 189 14.85 -9.29 -2.53
CA GLN A 189 14.39 -9.40 -3.92
C GLN A 189 14.37 -8.01 -4.60
N ASN A 190 13.82 -6.99 -3.93
CA ASN A 190 13.82 -5.62 -4.44
C ASN A 190 15.26 -5.10 -4.66
N LEU A 191 16.13 -5.26 -3.67
CA LEU A 191 17.52 -4.80 -3.74
C LEU A 191 18.32 -5.53 -4.82
N ALA A 192 18.12 -6.83 -4.98
CA ALA A 192 18.75 -7.63 -6.02
C ALA A 192 18.30 -7.18 -7.41
N TYR A 193 17.00 -6.94 -7.60
CA TYR A 193 16.45 -6.41 -8.85
C TYR A 193 16.99 -5.00 -9.15
N LEU A 194 16.94 -4.10 -8.16
CA LEU A 194 17.48 -2.75 -8.28
C LEU A 194 18.99 -2.74 -8.54
N SER A 195 19.72 -3.81 -8.20
CA SER A 195 21.13 -3.94 -8.50
C SER A 195 21.43 -4.33 -9.95
N SER A 196 20.46 -4.89 -10.69
CA SER A 196 20.60 -5.19 -12.13
C SER A 196 20.18 -4.04 -13.05
N HIS A 197 19.55 -2.98 -12.51
CA HIS A 197 18.91 -1.92 -13.31
C HIS A 197 19.74 -0.62 -13.34
N PRO A 198 20.15 -0.12 -14.53
CA PRO A 198 21.04 1.05 -14.65
C PRO A 198 20.57 2.35 -14.00
N ASN A 199 19.25 2.56 -13.93
CA ASN A 199 18.66 3.80 -13.42
C ASN A 199 18.56 3.82 -11.88
N SER A 200 18.94 2.74 -11.21
CA SER A 200 18.85 2.58 -9.76
C SER A 200 20.13 3.00 -9.04
N LEU A 201 20.00 3.57 -7.84
CA LEU A 201 21.13 3.85 -6.95
C LEU A 201 21.95 2.60 -6.57
N PHE A 202 21.33 1.41 -6.65
CA PHE A 202 21.96 0.13 -6.32
C PHE A 202 22.66 -0.53 -7.51
N TYR A 203 22.63 0.09 -8.71
CA TYR A 203 23.14 -0.54 -9.92
C TYR A 203 24.60 -1.01 -9.76
N GLN A 204 24.84 -2.30 -10.03
CA GLN A 204 26.14 -2.98 -9.87
C GLN A 204 26.75 -2.90 -8.45
N ASN A 205 25.94 -2.57 -7.44
CA ASN A 205 26.36 -2.39 -6.06
C ASN A 205 25.91 -3.50 -5.10
N ARG A 206 25.50 -4.65 -5.64
CA ARG A 206 25.45 -5.91 -4.88
C ARG A 206 26.86 -6.47 -4.72
N LYS A 207 27.32 -6.59 -3.47
CA LYS A 207 28.70 -6.97 -3.12
C LYS A 207 28.74 -8.19 -2.21
N GLN A 208 29.74 -9.04 -2.41
CA GLN A 208 30.12 -10.12 -1.51
C GLN A 208 31.19 -9.60 -0.55
N ILE A 209 31.01 -9.82 0.75
CA ILE A 209 32.02 -9.53 1.77
C ILE A 209 32.96 -10.72 1.86
N THR A 210 34.24 -10.53 1.59
CA THR A 210 35.24 -11.61 1.53
C THR A 210 36.04 -11.80 2.82
N GLY A 211 36.08 -10.76 3.66
CA GLY A 211 36.75 -10.82 4.95
C GLY A 211 35.95 -11.55 6.02
N LYS A 212 36.64 -12.19 6.96
CA LYS A 212 36.06 -12.58 8.26
C LYS A 212 36.27 -11.43 9.22
N ASN A 213 35.32 -11.22 10.12
CA ASN A 213 35.43 -10.21 11.18
C ASN A 213 35.62 -8.77 10.66
N VAL A 214 34.83 -8.39 9.67
CA VAL A 214 34.90 -7.04 9.06
C VAL A 214 34.09 -6.04 9.89
N ASN A 215 34.73 -4.95 10.30
CA ASN A 215 34.09 -3.93 11.13
C ASN A 215 33.25 -2.97 10.28
N LEU A 216 32.06 -2.67 10.78
CA LEU A 216 31.11 -1.72 10.19
C LEU A 216 31.16 -0.40 10.94
N ARG A 217 31.02 0.72 10.23
CA ARG A 217 31.24 2.07 10.77
C ARG A 217 29.99 2.94 10.66
N SER A 218 29.85 3.88 11.60
CA SER A 218 28.76 4.88 11.61
C SER A 218 28.91 5.96 10.54
N GLY A 219 30.13 6.18 10.05
CA GLY A 219 30.49 7.16 9.03
C GLY A 219 31.64 6.63 8.15
N PRO A 220 31.95 7.30 7.02
CA PRO A 220 33.13 6.98 6.23
C PRO A 220 34.41 7.24 7.02
N GLY A 221 35.46 6.42 6.85
CA GLY A 221 36.72 6.60 7.57
C GLY A 221 36.87 5.74 8.83
N LYS A 222 38.11 5.54 9.27
CA LYS A 222 38.47 4.69 10.43
C LYS A 222 38.23 5.36 11.78
N GLU A 223 38.18 6.69 11.79
CA GLU A 223 37.94 7.55 12.94
C GLU A 223 36.50 7.45 13.44
N ASN A 224 35.57 7.08 12.55
CA ASN A 224 34.18 6.90 12.93
C ASN A 224 33.98 5.63 13.77
N PRO A 225 33.11 5.67 14.81
CA PRO A 225 32.93 4.56 15.71
C PRO A 225 32.36 3.33 15.00
N GLU A 226 32.77 2.17 15.49
CA GLU A 226 32.23 0.86 15.08
C GLU A 226 30.78 0.71 15.55
N VAL A 227 29.91 0.28 14.63
CA VAL A 227 28.48 0.07 14.90
C VAL A 227 28.06 -1.39 14.79
N GLY A 228 28.97 -2.27 14.35
CA GLY A 228 28.70 -3.67 14.18
C GLY A 228 29.84 -4.38 13.47
N LYS A 229 29.69 -5.69 13.29
CA LYS A 229 30.72 -6.55 12.72
C LYS A 229 30.10 -7.69 11.94
N ILE A 230 30.68 -7.97 10.77
CA ILE A 230 30.33 -9.11 9.94
C ILE A 230 31.28 -10.26 10.27
N SER A 231 30.76 -11.29 10.92
CA SER A 231 31.55 -12.42 11.41
C SER A 231 31.89 -13.44 10.31
N ASN A 232 30.99 -13.62 9.34
CA ASN A 232 31.12 -14.56 8.22
C ASN A 232 30.87 -13.86 6.88
N PRO A 233 31.38 -14.38 5.75
CA PRO A 233 31.07 -13.85 4.42
C PRO A 233 29.56 -13.69 4.22
N ASP A 234 29.15 -12.54 3.72
CA ASP A 234 27.75 -12.15 3.57
C ASP A 234 27.56 -11.26 2.33
N ILE A 235 26.31 -10.99 1.97
CA ILE A 235 25.94 -10.07 0.90
C ILE A 235 25.66 -8.69 1.49
N ALA A 236 26.11 -7.65 0.78
CA ALA A 236 25.77 -6.27 1.06
C ALA A 236 25.24 -5.59 -0.20
N TYR A 237 24.31 -4.64 -0.01
CA TYR A 237 23.76 -3.81 -1.08
C TYR A 237 24.14 -2.36 -0.83
N CYS A 238 25.10 -1.85 -1.61
CA CYS A 238 25.64 -0.51 -1.44
C CYS A 238 24.87 0.50 -2.31
N PHE A 239 24.77 1.75 -1.85
CA PHE A 239 23.97 2.77 -2.55
C PHE A 239 24.47 4.20 -2.35
N GLU A 240 25.54 4.38 -1.59
CA GLU A 240 26.24 5.65 -1.44
C GLU A 240 27.73 5.39 -1.29
N ARG A 241 28.52 6.32 -1.81
CA ARG A 241 29.98 6.24 -1.87
C ARG A 241 30.55 7.52 -1.31
N ASP A 242 31.54 7.38 -0.44
CA ASP A 242 32.39 8.50 -0.05
C ASP A 242 33.34 8.87 -1.20
N GLU A 243 33.52 10.17 -1.42
CA GLU A 243 34.33 10.69 -2.51
C GLU A 243 35.84 10.57 -2.21
N HIS A 244 36.21 10.42 -0.93
CA HIS A 244 37.60 10.35 -0.51
C HIS A 244 38.15 8.92 -0.65
N GLU A 245 39.31 8.83 -1.29
CA GLU A 245 40.07 7.59 -1.38
C GLU A 245 41.03 7.48 -0.21
N GLU A 246 41.01 6.32 0.46
CA GLU A 246 41.87 5.99 1.57
C GLU A 246 42.74 4.78 1.25
N ILE A 247 43.83 4.61 2.01
CA ILE A 247 44.64 3.40 1.97
C ILE A 247 44.45 2.64 3.27
N VAL A 248 43.84 1.47 3.17
CA VAL A 248 43.65 0.55 4.30
C VAL A 248 44.38 -0.75 4.01
N ASN A 249 45.29 -1.12 4.93
CA ASN A 249 46.15 -2.31 4.80
C ASN A 249 46.90 -2.36 3.45
N GLY A 250 47.39 -1.20 2.99
CA GLY A 250 48.17 -1.08 1.75
C GLY A 250 47.35 -1.17 0.45
N LYS A 251 46.03 -1.31 0.53
CA LYS A 251 45.14 -1.28 -0.64
C LYS A 251 44.42 0.05 -0.70
N PRO A 252 44.40 0.75 -1.85
CA PRO A 252 43.55 1.93 -2.04
C PRO A 252 42.08 1.52 -2.20
N GLY A 253 41.17 2.42 -1.83
CA GLY A 253 39.73 2.15 -1.83
C GLY A 253 38.94 3.28 -1.18
N VAL A 254 37.63 3.11 -1.13
CA VAL A 254 36.69 4.12 -0.61
C VAL A 254 35.77 3.51 0.41
N PHE A 255 35.12 4.32 1.22
CA PHE A 255 34.01 3.86 2.05
C PHE A 255 32.71 3.84 1.26
N LEU A 256 31.95 2.77 1.41
CA LEU A 256 30.63 2.58 0.82
C LEU A 256 29.61 2.40 1.92
N LEU A 257 28.46 3.08 1.81
CA LEU A 257 27.31 2.84 2.67
C LEU A 257 26.51 1.68 2.09
N CYS A 258 26.34 0.63 2.87
CA CYS A 258 25.66 -0.57 2.42
C CYS A 258 24.62 -1.03 3.44
N TYR A 259 23.57 -1.67 2.92
CA TYR A 259 22.61 -2.43 3.71
C TYR A 259 23.09 -3.89 3.84
N TYR A 260 23.00 -4.44 5.05
CA TYR A 260 23.40 -5.80 5.40
C TYR A 260 22.16 -6.59 5.84
N PRO A 261 21.64 -7.51 5.00
CA PRO A 261 20.42 -8.24 5.32
C PRO A 261 20.51 -9.08 6.60
N SER A 262 21.64 -9.77 6.84
CA SER A 262 21.82 -10.61 8.04
C SER A 262 21.75 -9.84 9.36
N LEU A 263 22.15 -8.57 9.35
CA LEU A 263 22.12 -7.67 10.50
C LEU A 263 20.91 -6.73 10.48
N GLN A 264 20.15 -6.73 9.38
CA GLN A 264 19.11 -5.75 9.03
C GLN A 264 19.51 -4.29 9.24
N THR A 265 20.79 -3.97 9.09
CA THR A 265 21.36 -2.65 9.42
C THR A 265 22.03 -2.01 8.21
N THR A 266 22.27 -0.71 8.30
CA THR A 266 22.97 0.07 7.28
C THR A 266 24.20 0.69 7.91
N ALA A 267 25.36 0.49 7.31
CA ALA A 267 26.62 0.99 7.84
C ALA A 267 27.68 1.16 6.74
N TRP A 268 28.73 1.90 7.06
CA TRP A 268 29.85 2.13 6.18
C TRP A 268 30.87 0.99 6.26
N ILE A 269 31.37 0.57 5.11
CA ILE A 269 32.42 -0.45 4.97
C ILE A 269 33.46 0.02 3.95
N TYR A 270 34.70 -0.38 4.19
CA TYR A 270 35.78 -0.12 3.24
C TYR A 270 35.69 -1.05 2.02
N SER A 271 35.76 -0.49 0.82
CA SER A 271 35.59 -1.22 -0.44
C SER A 271 36.60 -2.34 -0.67
N GLY A 272 37.77 -2.28 -0.03
CA GLY A 272 38.78 -3.34 -0.10
C GLY A 272 38.36 -4.69 0.49
N PHE A 273 37.23 -4.76 1.20
CA PHE A 273 36.62 -6.00 1.72
C PHE A 273 35.48 -6.53 0.85
N LEU A 274 35.20 -5.87 -0.28
CA LEU A 274 34.03 -6.13 -1.12
C LEU A 274 34.44 -6.61 -2.52
N GLU A 275 33.76 -7.64 -3.00
CA GLU A 275 33.83 -8.11 -4.37
C GLU A 275 32.47 -7.97 -5.05
N SER A 276 32.44 -7.65 -6.35
CA SER A 276 31.18 -7.53 -7.09
C SER A 276 30.48 -8.90 -7.19
N SER A 277 29.18 -8.93 -6.93
CA SER A 277 28.38 -10.16 -6.94
C SER A 277 27.07 -9.95 -7.67
N ALA A 278 26.92 -10.56 -8.85
CA ALA A 278 25.68 -10.48 -9.62
C ALA A 278 24.63 -11.47 -9.10
N SER A 279 23.35 -11.08 -9.15
CA SER A 279 22.23 -12.02 -8.97
C SER A 279 21.62 -12.31 -10.33
N LYS A 280 21.73 -13.55 -10.81
CA LYS A 280 21.18 -13.96 -12.11
C LYS A 280 19.67 -14.23 -12.06
N GLN A 281 19.09 -14.37 -10.87
CA GLN A 281 17.69 -14.78 -10.65
C GLN A 281 16.81 -13.66 -10.07
N ALA A 282 17.35 -12.46 -9.88
CA ALA A 282 16.64 -11.37 -9.22
C ALA A 282 15.38 -10.92 -9.98
N GLU A 283 15.49 -10.83 -11.31
CA GLU A 283 14.37 -10.47 -12.19
C GLU A 283 13.28 -11.54 -12.14
N GLU A 284 13.62 -12.82 -12.26
CA GLU A 284 12.63 -13.90 -12.21
C GLU A 284 11.88 -13.97 -10.87
N LEU A 285 12.57 -13.75 -9.74
CA LEU A 285 11.94 -13.75 -8.41
C LEU A 285 11.00 -12.55 -8.23
N LEU A 286 11.43 -11.36 -8.65
CA LEU A 286 10.61 -10.15 -8.57
C LEU A 286 9.44 -10.20 -9.55
N GLU A 287 9.66 -10.71 -10.76
CA GLU A 287 8.61 -10.94 -11.74
C GLU A 287 7.59 -11.93 -11.21
N LYS A 288 7.98 -13.07 -10.64
CA LYS A 288 7.01 -14.00 -10.02
C LYS A 288 6.15 -13.31 -8.94
N ARG A 289 6.77 -12.50 -8.08
CA ARG A 289 6.05 -11.78 -7.02
C ARG A 289 5.00 -10.81 -7.56
N PHE A 290 5.28 -10.14 -8.68
CA PHE A 290 4.36 -9.15 -9.25
C PHE A 290 3.59 -9.62 -10.49
N ALA A 291 3.91 -10.79 -11.03
CA ALA A 291 3.21 -11.40 -12.16
C ALA A 291 1.80 -11.83 -11.76
N HIS A 292 1.63 -12.32 -10.53
CA HIS A 292 0.34 -12.81 -10.05
C HIS A 292 -0.65 -11.71 -9.62
N LYS A 293 -0.19 -10.47 -9.39
CA LYS A 293 -1.09 -9.34 -9.04
C LYS A 293 -2.00 -8.87 -10.19
N ASN A 294 -1.60 -9.08 -11.45
CA ASN A 294 -2.45 -8.78 -12.61
C ASN A 294 -3.44 -9.91 -12.94
N GLU A 295 -3.31 -11.08 -12.29
CA GLU A 295 -4.18 -12.25 -12.45
C GLU A 295 -5.19 -12.40 -11.30
N ASP A 296 -5.13 -11.51 -10.29
CA ASP A 296 -6.06 -11.51 -9.18
C ASP A 296 -7.50 -11.37 -9.72
N THR A 297 -8.34 -12.35 -9.40
CA THR A 297 -9.75 -12.28 -9.73
C THR A 297 -10.42 -11.33 -8.75
N HIS A 298 -10.70 -10.12 -9.21
CA HIS A 298 -11.51 -9.16 -8.48
C HIS A 298 -12.99 -9.37 -8.79
N ILE A 299 -13.76 -9.53 -7.71
CA ILE A 299 -15.21 -9.61 -7.73
C ILE A 299 -15.69 -8.36 -6.98
N ASP A 300 -16.12 -7.35 -7.73
CA ASP A 300 -16.86 -6.21 -7.20
C ASP A 300 -18.35 -6.32 -7.57
N PHE A 301 -19.17 -5.53 -6.88
CA PHE A 301 -20.61 -5.47 -7.13
C PHE A 301 -21.03 -4.18 -7.84
N VAL A 302 -20.09 -3.42 -8.43
CA VAL A 302 -20.33 -2.07 -9.00
C VAL A 302 -21.36 -2.09 -10.13
N ASN A 303 -21.47 -3.19 -10.87
CA ASN A 303 -22.45 -3.34 -11.95
C ASN A 303 -23.69 -4.17 -11.56
N TRP A 304 -23.77 -4.64 -10.31
CA TRP A 304 -24.86 -5.51 -9.87
C TRP A 304 -26.16 -4.72 -9.61
N GLN A 305 -27.26 -5.17 -10.23
CA GLN A 305 -28.57 -4.49 -10.22
C GLN A 305 -29.60 -5.15 -9.30
N GLY A 306 -29.24 -6.22 -8.57
CA GLY A 306 -30.14 -6.89 -7.63
C GLY A 306 -31.11 -7.91 -8.21
N ASN A 307 -31.42 -7.82 -9.51
CA ASN A 307 -32.40 -8.68 -10.19
C ASN A 307 -31.88 -10.10 -10.47
N GLU A 308 -30.57 -10.23 -10.64
CA GLU A 308 -29.86 -11.46 -10.99
C GLU A 308 -28.66 -11.64 -10.03
N PRO A 309 -28.11 -12.86 -9.90
CA PRO A 309 -26.91 -13.06 -9.11
C PRO A 309 -25.74 -12.20 -9.63
N PRO A 310 -24.78 -11.81 -8.77
CA PRO A 310 -23.55 -11.16 -9.21
C PRO A 310 -22.83 -11.94 -10.32
N SER A 311 -22.11 -11.23 -11.18
CA SER A 311 -21.46 -11.84 -12.35
C SER A 311 -20.59 -13.04 -12.00
N GLY A 312 -20.82 -14.16 -12.69
CA GLY A 312 -20.11 -15.42 -12.51
C GLY A 312 -20.59 -16.29 -11.34
N PHE A 313 -21.54 -15.82 -10.52
CA PHE A 313 -22.18 -16.66 -9.50
C PHE A 313 -23.35 -17.45 -10.08
N MET A 314 -23.41 -18.74 -9.74
CA MET A 314 -24.45 -19.67 -10.15
C MET A 314 -25.14 -20.26 -8.93
N GLY A 315 -26.44 -20.52 -9.03
CA GLY A 315 -27.22 -21.13 -7.97
C GLY A 315 -28.62 -20.55 -7.88
N LYS A 316 -29.39 -20.99 -6.88
CA LYS A 316 -30.71 -20.42 -6.63
C LYS A 316 -30.54 -19.04 -6.01
N TYR A 317 -31.04 -18.03 -6.71
CA TYR A 317 -30.89 -16.63 -6.33
C TYR A 317 -32.25 -15.99 -6.06
N LEU A 318 -32.39 -15.35 -4.90
CA LEU A 318 -33.51 -14.47 -4.62
C LEU A 318 -33.12 -13.04 -4.96
N ARG A 319 -33.99 -12.34 -5.70
CA ARG A 319 -33.84 -10.92 -6.04
C ARG A 319 -33.74 -10.08 -4.77
N ARG A 320 -32.84 -9.08 -4.79
CA ARG A 320 -32.56 -8.19 -3.64
C ARG A 320 -32.43 -6.74 -4.10
N LYS A 321 -32.70 -5.80 -3.20
CA LYS A 321 -32.37 -4.39 -3.41
C LYS A 321 -30.86 -4.16 -3.42
N ARG A 322 -30.44 -3.29 -4.33
CA ARG A 322 -29.09 -2.73 -4.36
C ARG A 322 -28.88 -1.84 -3.15
N VAL A 323 -27.79 -2.06 -2.42
CA VAL A 323 -27.37 -1.22 -1.28
C VAL A 323 -26.16 -0.40 -1.72
N VAL A 324 -26.17 0.90 -1.40
CA VAL A 324 -25.05 1.81 -1.68
C VAL A 324 -24.60 2.40 -0.35
N GLU A 325 -23.35 2.15 0.02
CA GLU A 325 -22.73 2.62 1.26
C GLU A 325 -21.37 3.23 0.93
N GLU A 326 -21.18 4.50 1.32
CA GLU A 326 -19.97 5.28 1.04
C GLU A 326 -19.57 5.23 -0.45
N GLY A 327 -20.55 5.35 -1.37
CA GLY A 327 -20.31 5.35 -2.82
C GLY A 327 -20.13 3.97 -3.47
N ASP A 328 -19.89 2.92 -2.69
CA ASP A 328 -19.74 1.55 -3.21
C ASP A 328 -21.05 0.77 -3.15
N ILE A 329 -21.21 -0.15 -4.10
CA ILE A 329 -22.33 -1.09 -4.09
C ILE A 329 -21.99 -2.28 -3.20
N GLY A 330 -22.76 -2.46 -2.12
CA GLY A 330 -22.70 -3.63 -1.28
C GLY A 330 -23.68 -4.70 -1.74
N PHE A 331 -23.23 -5.95 -1.78
CA PHE A 331 -24.10 -7.13 -1.86
C PHE A 331 -24.60 -7.46 -0.44
N PRO A 332 -25.89 -7.26 -0.13
CA PRO A 332 -26.44 -7.56 1.19
C PRO A 332 -26.58 -9.07 1.36
N ILE A 333 -26.05 -9.58 2.45
CA ILE A 333 -26.02 -11.00 2.81
C ILE A 333 -26.84 -11.21 4.07
N TYR A 334 -27.83 -12.09 3.95
CA TYR A 334 -28.71 -12.51 5.01
C TYR A 334 -28.41 -13.96 5.38
N SER A 335 -28.61 -14.33 6.64
CA SER A 335 -28.45 -15.72 7.08
C SER A 335 -29.39 -16.65 6.29
N SER A 336 -28.82 -17.66 5.64
CA SER A 336 -29.53 -18.56 4.75
C SER A 336 -28.79 -19.87 4.53
N LYS A 337 -29.53 -20.94 4.23
CA LYS A 337 -28.98 -22.22 3.76
C LYS A 337 -28.82 -22.29 2.24
N GLU A 338 -29.59 -21.50 1.49
CA GLU A 338 -29.38 -21.37 0.03
C GLU A 338 -28.16 -20.49 -0.22
N GLU A 339 -27.38 -20.84 -1.25
CA GLU A 339 -26.17 -20.14 -1.66
C GLU A 339 -26.05 -20.05 -3.19
N ILE A 340 -25.33 -19.03 -3.63
CA ILE A 340 -24.81 -18.89 -4.99
C ILE A 340 -23.30 -19.05 -4.95
N CYS A 341 -22.69 -19.68 -5.95
CA CYS A 341 -21.27 -20.00 -5.95
C CYS A 341 -20.58 -19.61 -7.26
N ARG A 342 -19.31 -19.22 -7.17
CA ARG A 342 -18.42 -18.95 -8.31
C ARG A 342 -17.15 -19.78 -8.17
N SER A 343 -16.81 -20.55 -9.19
CA SER A 343 -15.56 -21.33 -9.23
C SER A 343 -14.36 -20.44 -9.58
N PHE A 344 -13.19 -20.77 -9.04
CA PHE A 344 -11.92 -20.12 -9.32
C PHE A 344 -10.75 -21.11 -9.28
N SER A 345 -9.56 -20.65 -9.70
CA SER A 345 -8.36 -21.48 -9.83
C SER A 345 -8.00 -22.18 -8.51
N SER A 346 -7.58 -23.45 -8.58
CA SER A 346 -7.09 -24.20 -7.42
C SER A 346 -5.72 -23.74 -6.91
N GLN A 347 -5.00 -22.95 -7.71
CA GLN A 347 -3.70 -22.40 -7.33
C GLN A 347 -3.82 -21.17 -6.41
N SER A 348 -5.01 -20.58 -6.32
CA SER A 348 -5.28 -19.45 -5.44
C SER A 348 -5.19 -19.87 -3.99
N ASN A 349 -4.36 -19.15 -3.24
CA ASN A 349 -4.07 -19.40 -1.83
C ASN A 349 -4.35 -18.16 -0.95
N GLU A 350 -4.77 -17.04 -1.54
CA GLU A 350 -5.13 -15.85 -0.79
C GLU A 350 -6.51 -15.33 -1.22
N ILE A 351 -7.40 -15.14 -0.23
CA ILE A 351 -8.73 -14.57 -0.43
C ILE A 351 -8.89 -13.35 0.47
N SER A 352 -8.92 -12.18 -0.14
CA SER A 352 -9.18 -10.91 0.53
C SER A 352 -10.63 -10.49 0.32
N PHE A 353 -11.30 -9.99 1.35
CA PHE A 353 -12.70 -9.55 1.27
C PHE A 353 -12.93 -8.27 2.06
N VAL A 354 -13.78 -7.41 1.50
CA VAL A 354 -14.18 -6.13 2.09
C VAL A 354 -15.65 -6.22 2.47
N TYR A 355 -15.96 -6.06 3.76
CA TYR A 355 -17.33 -6.10 4.26
C TYR A 355 -17.56 -5.07 5.37
N GLN A 356 -18.82 -4.77 5.65
CA GLN A 356 -19.23 -3.96 6.80
C GLN A 356 -20.01 -4.86 7.76
N ASN A 357 -19.70 -4.75 9.06
CA ASN A 357 -20.33 -5.56 10.11
C ASN A 357 -21.84 -5.40 10.08
N ALA A 358 -22.55 -6.47 10.42
CA ALA A 358 -23.97 -6.36 10.69
C ALA A 358 -24.18 -5.59 11.99
N LEU A 359 -25.22 -4.77 12.07
CA LEU A 359 -25.69 -4.16 13.33
C LEU A 359 -26.44 -5.20 14.18
N SER A 360 -25.88 -6.39 14.29
CA SER A 360 -26.51 -7.63 14.77
C SER A 360 -25.64 -8.28 15.82
N GLU A 361 -26.23 -8.65 16.95
CA GLU A 361 -25.59 -9.55 17.91
C GLU A 361 -25.58 -11.00 17.40
N GLU A 362 -26.43 -11.34 16.42
CA GLU A 362 -26.42 -12.65 15.80
C GLU A 362 -25.25 -12.81 14.81
N LYS A 363 -24.64 -13.99 14.88
CA LYS A 363 -23.58 -14.41 13.97
C LYS A 363 -24.16 -14.75 12.60
N ILE A 364 -23.80 -13.97 11.58
CA ILE A 364 -24.25 -14.15 10.20
C ILE A 364 -23.10 -14.75 9.37
N PRO A 365 -23.23 -15.99 8.86
CA PRO A 365 -22.30 -16.51 7.86
C PRO A 365 -22.48 -15.74 6.56
N PHE A 366 -21.38 -15.29 5.95
CA PHE A 366 -21.47 -14.46 4.75
C PHE A 366 -20.56 -14.88 3.61
N LEU A 367 -19.53 -15.67 3.87
CA LEU A 367 -18.63 -16.16 2.83
C LEU A 367 -18.22 -17.60 3.16
N GLN A 368 -18.34 -18.50 2.19
CA GLN A 368 -17.91 -19.88 2.32
C GLN A 368 -16.99 -20.26 1.17
N LEU A 369 -15.87 -20.90 1.52
CA LEU A 369 -14.94 -21.48 0.56
C LEU A 369 -15.14 -22.98 0.53
N ASN A 370 -15.43 -23.50 -0.65
CA ASN A 370 -15.64 -24.91 -0.91
C ASN A 370 -14.53 -25.43 -1.83
N LEU A 371 -14.13 -26.68 -1.60
CA LEU A 371 -13.39 -27.46 -2.58
C LEU A 371 -14.39 -28.21 -3.46
N LYS A 372 -14.34 -27.93 -4.76
CA LYS A 372 -15.15 -28.58 -5.78
C LYS A 372 -14.29 -29.59 -6.52
N THR A 373 -14.81 -30.80 -6.61
CA THR A 373 -14.36 -31.86 -7.52
C THR A 373 -15.51 -32.24 -8.45
N GLU A 374 -15.25 -33.06 -9.47
CA GLU A 374 -16.27 -33.48 -10.44
C GLU A 374 -17.54 -34.06 -9.80
N ASN A 375 -17.40 -34.76 -8.65
CA ASN A 375 -18.50 -35.50 -8.04
C ASN A 375 -18.89 -35.01 -6.64
N ALA A 376 -18.16 -34.04 -6.07
CA ALA A 376 -18.38 -33.59 -4.71
C ALA A 376 -17.97 -32.14 -4.51
N ARG A 377 -18.74 -31.45 -3.66
CA ARG A 377 -18.43 -30.11 -3.17
C ARG A 377 -18.33 -30.17 -1.65
N GLN A 378 -17.17 -29.86 -1.10
CA GLN A 378 -16.87 -29.97 0.33
C GLN A 378 -16.55 -28.59 0.91
N PRO A 379 -17.20 -28.14 1.99
CA PRO A 379 -16.89 -26.88 2.63
C PRO A 379 -15.54 -26.94 3.36
N ALA A 380 -14.63 -26.01 3.06
CA ALA A 380 -13.32 -25.91 3.70
C ALA A 380 -13.33 -24.84 4.79
N PHE A 381 -13.73 -23.61 4.45
CA PHE A 381 -13.76 -22.48 5.37
C PHE A 381 -15.13 -21.78 5.33
N THR A 382 -15.73 -21.57 6.49
CA THR A 382 -16.94 -20.75 6.65
C THR A 382 -16.60 -19.50 7.45
N ILE A 383 -16.81 -18.33 6.85
CA ILE A 383 -16.59 -17.02 7.45
C ILE A 383 -17.93 -16.43 7.85
N ALA A 384 -18.00 -15.94 9.09
CA ALA A 384 -19.17 -15.30 9.65
C ALA A 384 -18.75 -14.07 10.47
N ALA A 385 -19.64 -13.11 10.63
CA ALA A 385 -19.42 -11.96 11.49
C ALA A 385 -20.70 -11.55 12.24
N ASP A 386 -20.52 -10.78 13.31
CA ASP A 386 -21.54 -10.09 14.09
C ASP A 386 -21.09 -8.61 14.21
N GLU A 387 -21.68 -7.85 15.13
CA GLU A 387 -21.33 -6.44 15.34
C GLU A 387 -19.85 -6.22 15.74
N GLU A 388 -19.21 -7.17 16.44
CA GLU A 388 -17.93 -6.96 17.13
C GLU A 388 -16.85 -8.00 16.82
N SER A 389 -17.16 -9.02 16.04
CA SER A 389 -16.35 -10.23 15.90
C SER A 389 -16.43 -10.82 14.50
N ILE A 390 -15.34 -11.48 14.11
CA ILE A 390 -15.28 -12.32 12.92
C ILE A 390 -14.94 -13.76 13.33
N TRP A 391 -15.53 -14.72 12.64
CA TRP A 391 -15.27 -16.14 12.82
C TRP A 391 -14.83 -16.81 11.55
N VAL A 392 -13.89 -17.75 11.68
CA VAL A 392 -13.56 -18.72 10.64
C VAL A 392 -13.64 -20.11 11.24
N ASN A 393 -14.51 -20.98 10.70
CA ASN A 393 -14.72 -22.36 11.17
C ASN A 393 -14.98 -22.52 12.69
N GLY A 394 -15.47 -21.47 13.34
CA GLY A 394 -15.74 -21.47 14.79
C GLY A 394 -14.70 -20.74 15.63
N SER A 395 -13.47 -20.54 15.13
CA SER A 395 -12.46 -19.68 15.75
C SER A 395 -12.87 -18.23 15.67
N ARG A 396 -12.81 -17.50 16.79
CA ARG A 396 -13.29 -16.11 16.93
C ARG A 396 -12.12 -15.13 17.06
N ALA A 397 -12.17 -14.02 16.34
CA ALA A 397 -11.38 -12.83 16.61
C ALA A 397 -12.30 -11.66 16.96
N HIS A 398 -12.00 -10.93 18.02
CA HIS A 398 -12.70 -9.71 18.39
C HIS A 398 -12.09 -8.53 17.64
N ILE A 399 -12.92 -7.78 16.91
CA ILE A 399 -12.53 -6.69 16.01
C ILE A 399 -13.09 -5.33 16.49
N GLY A 400 -13.94 -5.34 17.52
CA GLY A 400 -14.60 -4.15 18.06
C GLY A 400 -15.75 -3.64 17.20
N LYS A 401 -16.58 -2.75 17.75
CA LYS A 401 -17.66 -2.09 17.01
C LYS A 401 -17.07 -1.14 15.96
N SER A 402 -17.39 -1.39 14.69
CA SER A 402 -16.92 -0.59 13.56
C SER A 402 -18.08 -0.32 12.62
N SER A 403 -18.41 0.95 12.41
CA SER A 403 -19.44 1.36 11.43
C SER A 403 -18.92 1.37 9.99
N GLY A 404 -17.59 1.38 9.79
CA GLY A 404 -16.97 1.46 8.47
C GLY A 404 -16.63 0.10 7.87
N LYS A 405 -16.30 0.10 6.57
CA LYS A 405 -15.82 -1.07 5.82
C LYS A 405 -14.51 -1.61 6.41
N GLN A 406 -14.41 -2.93 6.46
CA GLN A 406 -13.25 -3.65 6.95
C GLN A 406 -12.71 -4.62 5.91
N THR A 407 -11.40 -4.73 5.85
CA THR A 407 -10.68 -5.63 4.93
C THR A 407 -9.98 -6.73 5.69
N PHE A 408 -10.26 -7.97 5.32
CA PHE A 408 -9.61 -9.15 5.86
C PHE A 408 -9.03 -10.00 4.75
N THR A 409 -7.98 -10.73 5.08
CA THR A 409 -7.29 -11.64 4.18
C THR A 409 -7.20 -13.01 4.82
N LEU A 410 -7.77 -14.02 4.16
CA LEU A 410 -7.60 -15.42 4.50
C LEU A 410 -6.50 -16.00 3.59
N ARG A 411 -5.37 -16.36 4.18
CA ARG A 411 -4.25 -16.99 3.48
C ARG A 411 -4.19 -18.47 3.80
N ILE A 412 -4.26 -19.32 2.78
CA ILE A 412 -4.22 -20.78 2.83
C ILE A 412 -2.76 -21.20 2.64
N GLN A 413 -2.18 -21.82 3.67
CA GLN A 413 -0.74 -22.10 3.77
C GLN A 413 -0.36 -23.48 3.19
N GLY A 414 -1.28 -24.45 3.23
CA GLY A 414 -1.05 -25.77 2.66
C GLY A 414 -1.85 -26.88 3.33
N LEU A 415 -1.70 -28.11 2.86
CA LEU A 415 -2.36 -29.29 3.43
C LEU A 415 -1.59 -29.80 4.65
N ARG A 416 -2.25 -29.85 5.80
CA ARG A 416 -1.76 -30.47 7.03
C ARG A 416 -2.66 -31.65 7.39
N GLU A 417 -2.12 -32.86 7.25
CA GLU A 417 -2.88 -34.09 7.40
C GLU A 417 -4.12 -34.13 6.49
N ASN A 418 -5.33 -34.00 7.03
CA ASN A 418 -6.62 -34.01 6.35
C ASN A 418 -7.31 -32.64 6.33
N ALA A 419 -6.62 -31.55 6.64
CA ALA A 419 -7.18 -30.19 6.61
C ALA A 419 -6.19 -29.19 5.98
N MET A 420 -6.70 -28.15 5.34
CA MET A 420 -5.88 -27.02 4.90
C MET A 420 -5.60 -26.11 6.10
N GLU A 421 -4.33 -25.78 6.30
CA GLU A 421 -3.91 -24.76 7.25
C GLU A 421 -4.08 -23.38 6.62
N ALA A 422 -4.55 -22.43 7.40
CA ALA A 422 -4.77 -21.06 6.98
C ALA A 422 -4.57 -20.06 8.13
N SER A 423 -4.49 -18.78 7.78
CA SER A 423 -4.46 -17.68 8.73
C SER A 423 -5.39 -16.56 8.27
N LEU A 424 -6.05 -15.89 9.23
CA LEU A 424 -6.84 -14.69 8.99
C LEU A 424 -6.08 -13.47 9.51
N SER A 425 -5.90 -12.47 8.66
CA SER A 425 -5.36 -11.17 9.01
C SER A 425 -6.35 -10.05 8.71
N GLN A 426 -6.24 -8.96 9.46
CA GLN A 426 -6.88 -7.70 9.16
C GLN A 426 -5.79 -6.67 8.92
N ARG A 427 -5.75 -6.09 7.71
CA ARG A 427 -4.64 -5.25 7.24
C ARG A 427 -3.28 -5.97 7.38
N ARG A 428 -2.52 -5.68 8.44
CA ARG A 428 -1.17 -6.22 8.71
C ARG A 428 -1.08 -7.01 10.01
N THR A 429 -2.19 -7.18 10.73
CA THR A 429 -2.22 -7.88 12.01
C THR A 429 -2.85 -9.25 11.80
N VAL A 430 -2.11 -10.31 12.13
CA VAL A 430 -2.64 -11.67 12.14
C VAL A 430 -3.57 -11.81 13.34
N LEU A 431 -4.85 -12.04 13.07
CA LEU A 431 -5.88 -12.20 14.10
C LEU A 431 -6.02 -13.67 14.50
N LEU A 432 -5.99 -14.57 13.52
CA LEU A 432 -6.09 -16.01 13.72
C LEU A 432 -4.95 -16.70 12.94
N PRO A 433 -3.84 -17.08 13.60
CA PRO A 433 -2.64 -17.56 12.92
C PRO A 433 -2.71 -19.03 12.46
N SER A 434 -3.52 -19.87 13.09
CA SER A 434 -3.55 -21.32 12.86
C SER A 434 -4.99 -21.83 12.74
N LEU A 435 -5.62 -21.54 11.61
CA LEU A 435 -6.93 -22.04 11.25
C LEU A 435 -6.79 -23.36 10.50
N LEU A 436 -7.64 -24.32 10.83
CA LEU A 436 -7.77 -25.54 10.06
C LEU A 436 -9.09 -25.51 9.28
N SER A 437 -9.05 -25.97 8.04
CA SER A 437 -10.26 -26.26 7.29
C SER A 437 -11.06 -27.35 7.99
N LYS A 438 -12.33 -27.52 7.61
CA LYS A 438 -13.04 -28.77 7.91
C LYS A 438 -12.30 -29.94 7.27
N GLU A 439 -12.48 -31.14 7.81
CA GLU A 439 -11.82 -32.34 7.27
C GLU A 439 -12.13 -32.53 5.78
N LEU A 440 -11.07 -32.78 5.02
CA LEU A 440 -11.09 -32.94 3.58
C LEU A 440 -10.72 -34.38 3.22
N ASP A 441 -11.40 -34.90 2.20
CA ASP A 441 -11.09 -36.21 1.67
C ASP A 441 -9.79 -36.16 0.83
N LYS A 442 -8.70 -36.70 1.39
CA LYS A 442 -7.37 -36.78 0.74
C LYS A 442 -7.42 -37.38 -0.67
N THR A 443 -8.29 -38.35 -0.90
CA THR A 443 -8.45 -39.03 -2.19
C THR A 443 -9.02 -38.11 -3.27
N ASN A 444 -9.76 -37.07 -2.87
CA ASN A 444 -10.31 -36.07 -3.78
C ASN A 444 -9.36 -34.89 -4.01
N LEU A 445 -8.58 -34.51 -3.00
CA LEU A 445 -7.56 -33.45 -3.09
C LEU A 445 -6.43 -33.76 -4.08
N LEU A 446 -6.05 -35.02 -4.22
CA LEU A 446 -4.96 -35.47 -5.11
C LEU A 446 -5.40 -35.63 -6.58
N LYS A 447 -6.67 -35.39 -6.91
CA LYS A 447 -7.18 -35.47 -8.29
C LYS A 447 -6.86 -34.18 -9.05
N ALA A 448 -6.43 -34.32 -10.30
CA ALA A 448 -6.00 -33.22 -11.18
C ALA A 448 -7.08 -32.14 -11.47
N ASN A 449 -8.35 -32.38 -11.12
CA ASN A 449 -9.49 -31.52 -11.45
C ASN A 449 -10.15 -30.86 -10.22
N THR A 450 -9.39 -30.63 -9.15
CA THR A 450 -9.90 -29.89 -7.98
C THR A 450 -9.90 -28.39 -8.29
N GLN A 451 -11.00 -27.70 -7.96
CA GLN A 451 -11.16 -26.24 -8.07
C GLN A 451 -11.69 -25.68 -6.76
N TRP A 452 -11.38 -24.41 -6.48
CA TRP A 452 -12.04 -23.71 -5.39
C TRP A 452 -13.36 -23.10 -5.86
N GLU A 453 -14.32 -23.01 -4.94
CA GLU A 453 -15.55 -22.27 -5.12
C GLU A 453 -15.75 -21.32 -3.95
N ILE A 454 -16.10 -20.07 -4.27
CA ILE A 454 -16.60 -19.11 -3.28
C ILE A 454 -18.13 -19.09 -3.35
N CYS A 455 -18.77 -19.24 -2.20
CA CYS A 455 -20.22 -19.28 -2.08
C CYS A 455 -20.72 -18.20 -1.13
N LEU A 456 -21.80 -17.53 -1.54
CA LEU A 456 -22.47 -16.46 -0.82
C LEU A 456 -23.92 -16.86 -0.50
N PRO A 457 -24.41 -16.66 0.73
CA PRO A 457 -25.80 -16.96 1.08
C PRO A 457 -26.84 -16.14 0.29
N SER A 458 -27.82 -16.84 -0.31
CA SER A 458 -28.76 -16.30 -1.29
C SER A 458 -30.25 -16.34 -0.89
N GLY A 459 -30.63 -17.02 0.20
CA GLY A 459 -32.04 -17.32 0.53
C GLY A 459 -32.73 -16.52 1.66
N GLY A 460 -32.08 -15.52 2.28
CA GLY A 460 -32.70 -14.73 3.37
C GLY A 460 -33.64 -13.62 2.86
N LYS A 461 -34.62 -13.21 3.68
CA LYS A 461 -35.65 -12.22 3.33
C LYS A 461 -35.23 -10.79 3.68
N GLU A 462 -35.64 -9.82 2.86
CA GLU A 462 -35.47 -8.39 3.17
C GLU A 462 -36.17 -8.03 4.49
N GLY A 463 -35.44 -7.42 5.43
CA GLY A 463 -35.93 -7.00 6.75
C GLY A 463 -35.27 -7.69 7.96
N SER A 464 -34.45 -8.72 7.75
CA SER A 464 -33.53 -9.25 8.77
C SER A 464 -32.20 -8.52 8.72
N GLU A 465 -31.44 -8.58 9.82
CA GLU A 465 -30.07 -8.06 9.87
C GLU A 465 -29.19 -8.68 8.78
N SER A 466 -28.26 -7.87 8.26
CA SER A 466 -27.46 -8.23 7.09
C SER A 466 -26.02 -7.74 7.19
N ILE A 467 -25.13 -8.47 6.53
CA ILE A 467 -23.75 -8.06 6.26
C ILE A 467 -23.70 -7.50 4.84
N HIS A 468 -23.02 -6.36 4.63
CA HIS A 468 -22.78 -5.83 3.29
C HIS A 468 -21.38 -6.22 2.83
N LEU A 469 -21.29 -7.01 1.76
CA LEU A 469 -20.04 -7.41 1.13
C LEU A 469 -19.79 -6.52 -0.09
N PHE A 470 -18.62 -5.88 -0.18
CA PHE A 470 -18.32 -4.89 -1.22
C PHE A 470 -17.37 -5.44 -2.29
N GLN A 471 -16.42 -6.26 -1.87
CA GLN A 471 -15.40 -6.78 -2.77
C GLN A 471 -14.87 -8.12 -2.26
N ILE A 472 -14.54 -9.00 -3.19
CA ILE A 472 -13.66 -10.14 -2.96
C ILE A 472 -12.51 -10.06 -3.97
N SER A 473 -11.30 -10.29 -3.52
CA SER A 473 -10.11 -10.44 -4.36
C SER A 473 -9.50 -11.82 -4.09
N ILE A 474 -9.23 -12.55 -5.16
CA ILE A 474 -8.71 -13.91 -5.11
C ILE A 474 -7.37 -13.90 -5.84
N GLY A 475 -6.30 -14.24 -5.13
CA GLY A 475 -4.94 -14.17 -5.64
C GLY A 475 -4.08 -15.41 -5.36
N ILE A 476 -2.88 -15.39 -5.93
CA ILE A 476 -1.82 -16.38 -5.72
C ILE A 476 -0.62 -15.64 -5.10
N HIS A 477 -0.46 -15.71 -3.77
CA HIS A 477 0.50 -14.89 -3.00
C HIS A 477 1.26 -15.63 -1.89
#